data_AF-A0A3S1L426-F1
#
_entry.id   AF-A0A3S1L426-F1
#
_cell.length_a   1.000
_cell.length_b   1.000
_cell.length_c   1.000
_cell.angle_alpha   90.00
_cell.angle_beta   90.00
_cell.angle_gamma   90.00
#
_symmetry.space_group_name_H-M   'P 1'
#
loop_
_entity.id
_entity.type
_entity.pdbx_description
1 polymer ?
#
loop_
_entity_poly.entity_id
_entity_poly.type
_entity_poly.pdbx_seq_one_letter_code
_entity_poly.pdbx_strand_id
1 'polypeptide(L)'
;FSIVAVGLFGLTAIFTSLEANIDKPVAKYTFASLLPRMSDAVQTRWQLLQGSVLGFFVGVLPGVGASAATMLSYALAKRLSPTPEKYGTGIVEGVAAPEAANNSASYGSMIPLFTLGIPGSATTAVMMGGLIMIGLQPGPLLFTENPQFVWSVFGSFAIGNLALVFLTLLLTPLLAAALFVPTAYLYPIVIAIVVYGVFAIDTSTFNVMLTILAGGAGIILARLDYPAVPLILGLVLGPLLERNIRRTLIQSQGDLLVFIERPIALGLFIATALVLLIPLFLKLTGRKKIAADEAEV
;
A
#
# COMPACT_ATOMS: atom_id res chain seq x y z
N PHE A 1 -6.70 -12.02 1.21
CA PHE A 1 -6.66 -10.58 1.55
C PHE A 1 -7.33 -9.74 0.48
N SER A 2 -6.78 -9.64 -0.74
CA SER A 2 -7.22 -8.67 -1.76
C SER A 2 -8.72 -8.72 -2.07
N ILE A 3 -9.30 -9.92 -2.11
CA ILE A 3 -10.74 -10.17 -2.33
C ILE A 3 -11.59 -9.48 -1.26
N VAL A 4 -11.26 -9.70 0.02
CA VAL A 4 -11.99 -9.10 1.15
C VAL A 4 -11.78 -7.59 1.18
N ALA A 5 -10.57 -7.09 0.90
CA ALA A 5 -10.29 -5.66 0.87
C ALA A 5 -11.06 -4.93 -0.24
N VAL A 6 -11.13 -5.51 -1.44
CA VAL A 6 -11.93 -4.96 -2.55
C VAL A 6 -13.42 -4.88 -2.18
N GLY A 7 -13.95 -5.89 -1.48
CA GLY A 7 -15.31 -5.85 -0.96
C GLY A 7 -15.48 -4.76 0.12
N LEU A 8 -14.78 -4.92 1.24
CA LEU A 8 -14.94 -4.13 2.47
C LEU A 8 -14.63 -2.64 2.32
N PHE A 9 -13.83 -2.25 1.32
CA PHE A 9 -13.46 -0.86 1.07
C PHE A 9 -13.94 -0.37 -0.29
N GLY A 10 -13.73 -1.15 -1.35
CA GLY A 10 -14.13 -0.76 -2.71
C GLY A 10 -15.64 -0.74 -2.88
N LEU A 11 -16.30 -1.89 -2.69
CA LEU A 11 -17.76 -1.98 -2.82
C LEU A 11 -18.48 -1.16 -1.74
N THR A 12 -17.98 -1.17 -0.51
CA THR A 12 -18.53 -0.36 0.58
C THR A 12 -18.54 1.13 0.24
N ALA A 13 -17.45 1.68 -0.32
CA ALA A 13 -17.40 3.09 -0.72
C ALA A 13 -18.43 3.42 -1.81
N ILE A 14 -18.66 2.52 -2.76
CA ILE A 14 -19.68 2.69 -3.81
C ILE A 14 -21.08 2.70 -3.18
N PHE A 15 -21.38 1.74 -2.31
CA PHE A 15 -22.69 1.61 -1.70
C PHE A 15 -23.01 2.77 -0.73
N THR A 16 -22.05 3.22 0.07
CA THR A 16 -22.25 4.39 0.95
C THR A 16 -22.36 5.69 0.15
N SER A 17 -21.65 5.80 -0.98
CA SER A 17 -21.76 6.98 -1.86
C SER A 17 -23.10 7.06 -2.59
N LEU A 18 -23.69 5.91 -2.95
CA LEU A 18 -25.04 5.83 -3.51
C LEU A 18 -26.10 6.37 -2.55
N GLU A 19 -25.94 6.14 -1.24
CA GLU A 19 -26.84 6.64 -0.20
C GLU A 19 -26.74 8.18 -0.04
N ALA A 20 -25.58 8.76 -0.34
CA ALA A 20 -25.26 10.17 -0.07
C ALA A 20 -25.34 11.14 -1.28
N ASN A 21 -25.23 10.68 -2.54
CA ASN A 21 -24.94 11.56 -3.68
C ASN A 21 -25.75 11.27 -4.97
N ILE A 22 -27.07 11.09 -4.87
CA ILE A 22 -27.89 10.88 -6.07
C ILE A 22 -27.96 12.16 -6.95
N ASP A 23 -27.76 13.37 -6.40
CA ASP A 23 -28.05 14.63 -7.11
C ASP A 23 -26.95 15.72 -7.13
N LYS A 24 -25.67 15.42 -6.83
CA LYS A 24 -24.63 16.47 -6.93
C LYS A 24 -24.25 16.74 -8.40
N PRO A 25 -24.36 17.99 -8.89
CA PRO A 25 -23.96 18.31 -10.25
C PRO A 25 -22.45 18.07 -10.42
N VAL A 26 -22.09 17.36 -11.48
CA VAL A 26 -20.69 17.13 -11.87
C VAL A 26 -20.02 18.48 -12.07
N ALA A 27 -18.99 18.78 -11.27
CA ALA A 27 -18.27 20.04 -11.36
C ALA A 27 -17.65 20.20 -12.77
N LYS A 28 -17.81 21.39 -13.37
CA LYS A 28 -17.17 21.70 -14.65
C LYS A 28 -15.65 21.70 -14.47
N TYR A 29 -14.94 20.96 -15.32
CA TYR A 29 -13.48 20.91 -15.32
C TYR A 29 -12.92 21.34 -16.68
N THR A 30 -11.65 21.74 -16.68
CA THR A 30 -10.87 21.96 -17.90
C THR A 30 -9.72 20.95 -17.92
N PHE A 31 -9.35 20.40 -19.08
CA PHE A 31 -8.22 19.46 -19.16
C PHE A 31 -6.93 20.03 -18.55
N ALA A 32 -6.68 21.33 -18.72
CA ALA A 32 -5.54 22.02 -18.13
C ALA A 32 -5.57 22.09 -16.58
N SER A 33 -6.76 22.06 -15.96
CA SER A 33 -6.88 22.08 -14.49
C SER A 33 -6.64 20.71 -13.84
N LEU A 34 -6.57 19.64 -14.64
CA LEU A 34 -6.30 18.27 -14.19
C LEU A 34 -4.81 17.93 -14.21
N LEU A 35 -3.99 18.75 -14.88
CA LEU A 35 -2.54 18.55 -14.88
C LEU A 35 -1.95 19.01 -13.55
N PRO A 36 -1.04 18.20 -12.96
CA PRO A 36 -0.38 18.57 -11.72
C PRO A 36 0.47 19.82 -11.93
N ARG A 37 0.41 20.76 -10.97
CA ARG A 37 1.21 21.98 -11.06
C ARG A 37 2.58 21.72 -10.46
N MET A 38 3.60 22.35 -11.03
CA MET A 38 4.96 22.29 -10.47
C MET A 38 5.02 22.86 -9.04
N SER A 39 4.12 23.79 -8.70
CA SER A 39 3.96 24.30 -7.33
C SER A 39 3.63 23.20 -6.33
N ASP A 40 2.82 22.22 -6.74
CA ASP A 40 2.32 21.17 -5.87
C ASP A 40 3.45 20.19 -5.51
N ALA A 41 4.35 19.93 -6.48
CA ALA A 41 5.56 19.14 -6.25
C ALA A 41 6.52 19.82 -5.26
N VAL A 42 6.67 21.14 -5.35
CA VAL A 42 7.51 21.90 -4.40
C VAL A 42 6.88 21.94 -3.01
N GLN A 43 5.57 22.13 -2.92
CA GLN A 43 4.85 22.15 -1.65
C GLN A 43 4.92 20.79 -0.93
N THR A 44 4.81 19.69 -1.68
CA THR A 44 4.78 18.32 -1.13
C THR A 44 6.14 17.63 -1.06
N ARG A 45 7.24 18.37 -1.32
CA ARG A 45 8.61 17.80 -1.39
C ARG A 45 9.02 16.99 -0.15
N TRP A 46 8.55 17.39 1.03
CA TRP A 46 8.87 16.68 2.27
C TRP A 46 8.12 15.36 2.37
N GLN A 47 6.85 15.34 2.00
CA GLN A 47 6.00 14.15 1.95
C GLN A 47 6.48 13.17 0.87
N LEU A 48 6.92 13.69 -0.29
CA LEU A 48 7.54 12.88 -1.34
C LEU A 48 8.82 12.22 -0.84
N LEU A 49 9.69 12.95 -0.16
CA LEU A 49 10.94 12.42 0.39
C LEU A 49 10.67 11.39 1.49
N GLN A 50 9.85 11.75 2.47
CA GLN A 50 9.46 10.88 3.58
C GLN A 50 8.81 9.60 3.08
N GLY A 51 7.84 9.71 2.16
CA GLY A 51 7.18 8.57 1.56
C GLY A 51 8.14 7.70 0.77
N SER A 52 9.06 8.30 0.00
CA SER A 52 10.08 7.56 -0.75
C SER A 52 11.04 6.79 0.16
N VAL A 53 11.49 7.41 1.25
CA VAL A 53 12.41 6.76 2.21
C VAL A 53 11.69 5.62 2.93
N LEU A 54 10.50 5.88 3.47
CA LEU A 54 9.73 4.87 4.17
C LEU A 54 9.37 3.71 3.22
N GLY A 55 8.89 4.03 2.03
CA GLY A 55 8.51 3.04 1.03
C GLY A 55 9.70 2.19 0.59
N PHE A 56 10.88 2.78 0.35
CA PHE A 56 12.08 2.02 0.05
C PHE A 56 12.42 1.00 1.13
N PHE A 57 12.52 1.43 2.40
CA PHE A 57 12.87 0.51 3.50
C PHE A 57 11.81 -0.57 3.71
N VAL A 58 10.52 -0.21 3.64
CA VAL A 58 9.43 -1.17 3.76
C VAL A 58 9.41 -2.14 2.57
N GLY A 59 9.74 -1.67 1.36
CA GLY A 59 9.82 -2.49 0.16
C GLY A 59 10.96 -3.51 0.19
N VAL A 60 12.10 -3.14 0.78
CA VAL A 60 13.23 -4.06 0.99
C VAL A 60 12.86 -5.20 1.94
N LEU A 61 11.92 -5.00 2.86
CA LEU A 61 11.47 -6.04 3.78
C LEU A 61 10.66 -7.12 3.03
N PRO A 62 11.11 -8.39 3.07
CA PRO A 62 10.41 -9.47 2.39
C PRO A 62 8.97 -9.65 2.87
N GLY A 63 8.03 -9.70 1.94
CA GLY A 63 6.63 -10.03 2.20
C GLY A 63 5.79 -8.89 2.76
N VAL A 64 6.29 -7.66 2.89
CA VAL A 64 5.48 -6.52 3.38
C VAL A 64 4.69 -5.87 2.23
N GLY A 65 5.32 -5.75 1.06
CA GLY A 65 4.68 -5.23 -0.15
C GLY A 65 4.37 -3.74 -0.14
N ALA A 66 4.02 -3.21 -1.33
CA ALA A 66 3.79 -1.78 -1.53
C ALA A 66 2.54 -1.25 -0.83
N SER A 67 1.46 -2.04 -0.74
CA SER A 67 0.21 -1.60 -0.09
C SER A 67 0.40 -1.25 1.39
N ALA A 68 1.17 -2.04 2.13
CA ALA A 68 1.49 -1.73 3.52
C ALA A 68 2.35 -0.47 3.63
N ALA A 69 3.34 -0.29 2.73
CA ALA A 69 4.17 0.90 2.67
C ALA A 69 3.36 2.18 2.44
N THR A 70 2.44 2.17 1.47
CA THR A 70 1.51 3.27 1.16
C THR A 70 0.71 3.70 2.38
N MET A 71 0.16 2.73 3.12
CA MET A 71 -0.66 2.99 4.29
C MET A 71 0.14 3.48 5.50
N LEU A 72 1.30 2.88 5.76
CA LEU A 72 2.21 3.36 6.80
C LEU A 72 2.68 4.78 6.50
N SER A 73 2.98 5.08 5.23
CA SER A 73 3.34 6.42 4.80
C SER A 73 2.20 7.41 5.01
N TYR A 74 0.95 7.04 4.69
CA TYR A 74 -0.21 7.89 4.96
C TYR A 74 -0.36 8.21 6.45
N ALA A 75 -0.30 7.17 7.30
CA ALA A 75 -0.44 7.32 8.74
C ALA A 75 0.68 8.18 9.34
N LEU A 76 1.93 7.98 8.88
CA LEU A 76 3.07 8.78 9.33
C LEU A 76 2.97 10.22 8.84
N ALA A 77 2.58 10.44 7.59
CA ALA A 77 2.40 11.78 7.02
C ALA A 77 1.30 12.54 7.77
N LYS A 78 0.15 11.91 8.07
CA LYS A 78 -0.90 12.51 8.89
C LYS A 78 -0.39 12.89 10.27
N ARG A 79 0.35 11.99 10.95
CA ARG A 79 0.87 12.22 12.30
C ARG A 79 1.94 13.31 12.40
N LEU A 80 2.77 13.47 11.37
CA LEU A 80 3.83 14.48 11.34
C LEU A 80 3.36 15.82 10.75
N SER A 81 2.15 15.86 10.18
CA SER A 81 1.63 17.08 9.57
C SER A 81 1.29 18.14 10.61
N PRO A 82 1.59 19.42 10.34
CA PRO A 82 1.06 20.54 11.14
C PRO A 82 -0.46 20.71 11.06
N THR A 83 -1.11 20.13 10.04
CA THR A 83 -2.57 20.17 9.84
C THR A 83 -3.11 18.77 9.56
N PRO A 84 -3.20 17.89 10.58
CA PRO A 84 -3.69 16.52 10.44
C PRO A 84 -5.18 16.45 10.06
N GLU A 85 -5.97 17.47 10.36
CA GLU A 85 -7.43 17.54 10.15
C GLU A 85 -7.78 17.64 8.66
N LYS A 86 -6.87 18.13 7.84
CA LYS A 86 -7.05 18.21 6.39
C LYS A 86 -6.83 16.86 5.68
N TYR A 87 -6.28 15.86 6.35
CA TYR A 87 -6.11 14.53 5.77
C TYR A 87 -7.47 13.85 5.62
N GLY A 88 -7.78 13.40 4.40
CA GLY A 88 -9.10 12.86 4.04
C GLY A 88 -9.99 13.85 3.29
N THR A 89 -9.65 15.14 3.25
CA THR A 89 -10.40 16.15 2.48
C THR A 89 -9.90 16.30 1.03
N GLY A 90 -8.96 15.45 0.60
CA GLY A 90 -8.34 15.51 -0.72
C GLY A 90 -7.13 16.44 -0.84
N ILE A 91 -6.46 16.78 0.27
CA ILE A 91 -5.19 17.54 0.21
C ILE A 91 -4.10 16.79 -0.57
N VAL A 92 -3.24 17.54 -1.25
CA VAL A 92 -2.18 16.98 -2.09
C VAL A 92 -1.15 16.21 -1.24
N GLU A 93 -0.83 16.71 -0.05
CA GLU A 93 0.07 16.06 0.91
C GLU A 93 -0.40 14.65 1.31
N GLY A 94 -1.72 14.45 1.35
CA GLY A 94 -2.37 13.18 1.69
C GLY A 94 -2.25 12.13 0.60
N VAL A 95 -1.96 12.53 -0.64
CA VAL A 95 -1.76 11.63 -1.79
C VAL A 95 -0.28 11.49 -2.14
N ALA A 96 0.49 12.57 -2.03
CA ALA A 96 1.90 12.60 -2.40
C ALA A 96 2.76 11.59 -1.61
N ALA A 97 2.61 11.54 -0.28
CA ALA A 97 3.38 10.61 0.55
C ALA A 97 3.06 9.13 0.25
N PRO A 98 1.79 8.71 0.22
CA PRO A 98 1.43 7.33 -0.12
C PRO A 98 1.85 6.90 -1.53
N GLU A 99 1.72 7.77 -2.53
CA GLU A 99 2.14 7.47 -3.91
C GLU A 99 3.66 7.36 -4.03
N ALA A 100 4.41 8.24 -3.36
CA ALA A 100 5.87 8.13 -3.28
C ALA A 100 6.31 6.82 -2.60
N ALA A 101 5.61 6.41 -1.53
CA ALA A 101 5.88 5.15 -0.84
C ALA A 101 5.56 3.94 -1.71
N ASN A 102 4.44 3.95 -2.44
CA ASN A 102 4.06 2.89 -3.38
C ASN A 102 5.14 2.66 -4.45
N ASN A 103 5.59 3.76 -5.07
CA ASN A 103 6.56 3.69 -6.16
C ASN A 103 7.93 3.23 -5.64
N SER A 104 8.43 3.83 -4.56
CA SER A 104 9.73 3.44 -3.96
C SER A 104 9.74 2.02 -3.39
N ALA A 105 8.64 1.56 -2.79
CA ALA A 105 8.52 0.19 -2.29
C ALA A 105 8.56 -0.85 -3.41
N SER A 106 7.98 -0.53 -4.57
CA SER A 106 8.00 -1.41 -5.74
C SER A 106 9.43 -1.68 -6.21
N TYR A 107 10.27 -0.64 -6.29
CA TYR A 107 11.69 -0.81 -6.62
C TYR A 107 12.50 -1.42 -5.48
N GLY A 108 12.23 -1.04 -4.21
CA GLY A 108 12.88 -1.63 -3.04
C GLY A 108 12.70 -3.14 -2.96
N SER A 109 11.51 -3.65 -3.35
CA SER A 109 11.19 -5.08 -3.36
C SER A 109 11.97 -5.90 -4.39
N MET A 110 12.58 -5.24 -5.38
CA MET A 110 13.43 -5.90 -6.38
C MET A 110 14.81 -6.25 -5.82
N ILE A 111 15.30 -5.53 -4.81
CA ILE A 111 16.61 -5.78 -4.20
C ILE A 111 16.70 -7.21 -3.66
N PRO A 112 15.86 -7.64 -2.68
CA PRO A 112 15.93 -9.00 -2.15
C PRO A 112 15.60 -10.07 -3.21
N LEU A 113 14.78 -9.73 -4.22
CA LEU A 113 14.50 -10.62 -5.34
C LEU A 113 15.80 -10.95 -6.09
N PHE A 114 16.51 -9.93 -6.56
CA PHE A 114 17.72 -10.13 -7.36
C PHE A 114 18.89 -10.63 -6.52
N THR A 115 19.09 -10.11 -5.31
CA THR A 115 20.28 -10.43 -4.51
C THR A 115 20.14 -11.73 -3.71
N LEU A 116 18.96 -12.06 -3.21
CA LEU A 116 18.74 -13.21 -2.33
C LEU A 116 17.85 -14.28 -2.96
N GLY A 117 17.19 -14.01 -4.08
CA GLY A 117 16.17 -14.90 -4.61
C GLY A 117 14.97 -15.02 -3.67
N ILE A 118 14.65 -13.95 -2.91
CA ILE A 118 13.51 -13.91 -1.99
C ILE A 118 12.56 -12.80 -2.44
N PRO A 119 11.29 -13.10 -2.76
CA PRO A 119 10.39 -12.08 -3.27
C PRO A 119 9.94 -11.13 -2.14
N GLY A 120 9.99 -9.83 -2.41
CA GLY A 120 9.53 -8.77 -1.50
C GLY A 120 8.01 -8.60 -1.43
N SER A 121 7.31 -9.06 -2.46
CA SER A 121 5.86 -8.93 -2.64
C SER A 121 5.29 -10.06 -3.52
N ALA A 122 3.97 -10.17 -3.58
CA ALA A 122 3.31 -11.10 -4.52
C ALA A 122 3.69 -10.83 -5.99
N THR A 123 3.81 -9.56 -6.40
CA THR A 123 4.19 -9.21 -7.77
C THR A 123 5.63 -9.62 -8.09
N THR A 124 6.57 -9.43 -7.16
CA THR A 124 7.95 -9.90 -7.33
C THR A 124 8.07 -11.43 -7.32
N ALA A 125 7.15 -12.15 -6.66
CA ALA A 125 7.11 -13.61 -6.70
C ALA A 125 6.68 -14.13 -8.09
N VAL A 126 5.72 -13.46 -8.73
CA VAL A 126 5.36 -13.75 -10.13
C VAL A 126 6.53 -13.46 -11.05
N MET A 127 7.21 -12.32 -10.85
CA MET A 127 8.42 -11.98 -11.61
C MET A 127 9.54 -13.02 -11.42
N MET A 128 9.76 -13.50 -10.20
CA MET A 128 10.69 -14.62 -9.91
C MET A 128 10.32 -15.86 -10.72
N GLY A 129 9.04 -16.24 -10.74
CA GLY A 129 8.56 -17.37 -11.54
C GLY A 129 8.85 -17.18 -13.03
N GLY A 130 8.62 -15.96 -13.55
CA GLY A 130 8.95 -15.61 -14.94
C GLY A 130 10.45 -15.68 -15.25
N LEU A 131 11.31 -15.18 -14.36
CA LEU A 131 12.77 -15.26 -14.51
C LEU A 131 13.25 -16.72 -14.54
N ILE A 132 12.76 -17.54 -13.61
CA ILE A 132 13.09 -18.98 -13.56
C ILE A 132 12.60 -19.68 -14.83
N MET A 133 11.42 -19.32 -15.34
CA MET A 133 10.86 -19.89 -16.57
C MET A 133 11.74 -19.64 -17.80
N ILE A 134 12.44 -18.51 -17.86
CA ILE A 134 13.39 -18.19 -18.94
C ILE A 134 14.84 -18.62 -18.61
N GLY A 135 15.04 -19.42 -17.56
CA GLY A 135 16.33 -19.97 -17.18
C GLY A 135 17.22 -19.02 -16.37
N LEU A 136 16.70 -17.90 -15.87
CA LEU A 136 17.43 -16.95 -15.03
C LEU A 136 17.08 -17.20 -13.56
N GLN A 137 18.04 -17.68 -12.78
CA GLN A 137 17.85 -17.95 -11.36
C GLN A 137 18.22 -16.70 -10.53
N PRO A 138 17.27 -16.03 -9.85
CA PRO A 138 17.58 -14.88 -9.02
C PRO A 138 18.42 -15.27 -7.80
N GLY A 139 19.35 -14.39 -7.40
CA GLY A 139 20.31 -14.62 -6.32
C GLY A 139 21.70 -14.08 -6.67
N PRO A 140 22.71 -14.28 -5.78
CA PRO A 140 24.05 -13.72 -5.99
C PRO A 140 24.72 -14.22 -7.28
N LEU A 141 24.43 -15.46 -7.68
CA LEU A 141 24.98 -16.07 -8.90
C LEU A 141 24.48 -15.41 -10.18
N LEU A 142 23.29 -14.78 -10.16
CA LEU A 142 22.78 -14.07 -11.33
C LEU A 142 23.72 -12.92 -11.74
N PHE A 143 24.34 -12.26 -10.76
CA PHE A 143 25.26 -11.15 -11.01
C PHE A 143 26.58 -11.61 -11.63
N THR A 144 26.99 -12.86 -11.37
CA THR A 144 28.22 -13.43 -11.92
C THR A 144 28.01 -14.13 -13.24
N GLU A 145 26.92 -14.88 -13.37
CA GLU A 145 26.62 -15.69 -14.57
C GLU A 145 25.94 -14.87 -15.67
N ASN A 146 25.09 -13.91 -15.30
CA ASN A 146 24.31 -13.10 -16.24
C ASN A 146 24.47 -11.58 -15.96
N PRO A 147 25.70 -11.04 -15.88
CA PRO A 147 25.93 -9.64 -15.53
C PRO A 147 25.29 -8.67 -16.54
N GLN A 148 25.35 -9.00 -17.83
CA GLN A 148 24.76 -8.16 -18.87
C GLN A 148 23.24 -8.00 -18.70
N PHE A 149 22.54 -9.07 -18.31
CA PHE A 149 21.12 -9.02 -18.02
C PHE A 149 20.84 -8.10 -16.83
N VAL A 150 21.54 -8.30 -15.72
CA VAL A 150 21.36 -7.52 -14.49
C VAL A 150 21.56 -6.02 -14.74
N TRP A 151 22.66 -5.65 -15.37
CA TRP A 151 22.96 -4.24 -15.66
C TRP A 151 21.98 -3.64 -16.66
N SER A 152 21.51 -4.42 -17.64
CA SER A 152 20.47 -3.98 -18.59
C SER A 152 19.14 -3.72 -17.88
N VAL A 153 18.75 -4.58 -16.94
CA VAL A 153 17.54 -4.41 -16.12
C VAL A 153 17.65 -3.16 -15.25
N PHE A 154 18.79 -2.95 -14.58
CA PHE A 154 18.99 -1.75 -13.74
C PHE A 154 19.03 -0.46 -14.56
N GLY A 155 19.66 -0.48 -15.73
CA GLY A 155 19.58 0.63 -16.69
C GLY A 155 18.14 0.90 -17.13
N SER A 156 17.37 -0.17 -17.38
CA SER A 156 15.95 -0.09 -17.74
C SER A 156 15.09 0.45 -16.59
N PHE A 157 15.45 0.26 -15.32
CA PHE A 157 14.74 0.89 -14.20
C PHE A 157 14.90 2.41 -14.20
N ALA A 158 16.08 2.93 -14.53
CA ALA A 158 16.31 4.37 -14.61
C ALA A 158 15.52 4.98 -15.77
N ILE A 159 15.66 4.42 -16.98
CA ILE A 159 14.94 4.88 -18.18
C ILE A 159 13.42 4.67 -18.02
N GLY A 160 13.03 3.52 -17.49
CA GLY A 160 11.64 3.14 -17.24
C GLY A 160 10.95 4.07 -16.25
N ASN A 161 11.64 4.55 -15.21
CA ASN A 161 11.08 5.57 -14.32
C ASN A 161 10.85 6.91 -15.04
N LEU A 162 11.79 7.35 -15.88
CA LEU A 162 11.60 8.57 -16.67
C LEU A 162 10.42 8.44 -17.63
N ALA A 163 10.32 7.28 -18.30
CA ALA A 163 9.19 6.95 -19.16
C ALA A 163 7.88 6.87 -18.37
N LEU A 164 7.90 6.31 -17.16
CA LEU A 164 6.74 6.24 -16.28
C LEU A 164 6.25 7.63 -15.90
N VAL A 165 7.15 8.55 -15.51
CA VAL A 165 6.77 9.95 -15.23
C VAL A 165 6.10 10.59 -16.45
N PHE A 166 6.68 10.42 -17.64
CA PHE A 166 6.11 10.94 -18.87
C PHE A 166 4.71 10.35 -19.17
N LEU A 167 4.58 9.02 -19.10
CA LEU A 167 3.31 8.32 -19.34
C LEU A 167 2.26 8.71 -18.31
N THR A 168 2.62 8.79 -17.02
CA THR A 168 1.71 9.19 -15.96
C THR A 168 1.23 10.62 -16.19
N LEU A 169 2.12 11.58 -16.51
CA LEU A 169 1.71 12.96 -16.80
C LEU A 169 0.78 13.05 -18.03
N LEU A 170 1.06 12.27 -19.07
CA LEU A 170 0.23 12.23 -20.28
C LEU A 170 -1.16 11.62 -20.01
N LEU A 171 -1.23 10.56 -19.21
CA LEU A 171 -2.47 9.83 -18.91
C LEU A 171 -3.26 10.45 -17.75
N THR A 172 -2.63 11.27 -16.90
CA THR A 172 -3.29 11.93 -15.75
C THR A 172 -4.60 12.62 -16.14
N PRO A 173 -4.66 13.49 -17.18
CA PRO A 173 -5.92 14.16 -17.52
C PRO A 173 -7.00 13.17 -17.99
N LEU A 174 -6.62 12.08 -18.66
CA LEU A 174 -7.56 11.04 -19.10
C LEU A 174 -8.12 10.26 -17.91
N LEU A 175 -7.27 9.86 -16.97
CA LEU A 175 -7.67 9.15 -15.75
C LEU A 175 -8.49 10.06 -14.83
N ALA A 176 -8.12 11.32 -14.70
CA ALA A 176 -8.86 12.29 -13.90
C ALA A 176 -10.22 12.65 -14.53
N ALA A 177 -10.35 12.64 -15.87
CA ALA A 177 -11.63 12.81 -16.54
C ALA A 177 -12.66 11.73 -16.15
N ALA A 178 -12.20 10.51 -15.80
CA ALA A 178 -13.09 9.43 -15.36
C ALA A 178 -13.84 9.77 -14.05
N LEU A 179 -13.30 10.65 -13.21
CA LEU A 179 -13.97 11.12 -11.98
C LEU A 179 -15.21 11.98 -12.25
N PHE A 180 -15.34 12.51 -13.47
CA PHE A 180 -16.46 13.35 -13.89
C PHE A 180 -17.52 12.55 -14.68
N VAL A 181 -17.32 11.24 -14.86
CA VAL A 181 -18.36 10.38 -15.46
C VAL A 181 -19.52 10.27 -14.47
N PRO A 182 -20.78 10.46 -14.91
CA PRO A 182 -21.93 10.34 -14.01
C PRO A 182 -21.94 9.01 -13.27
N THR A 183 -22.25 9.05 -11.97
CA THR A 183 -22.27 7.89 -11.07
C THR A 183 -23.17 6.75 -11.58
N ALA A 184 -24.24 7.10 -12.30
CA ALA A 184 -25.14 6.17 -12.98
C ALA A 184 -24.43 5.22 -13.96
N TYR A 185 -23.34 5.66 -14.60
CA TYR A 185 -22.53 4.82 -15.49
C TYR A 185 -21.28 4.30 -14.78
N LEU A 186 -20.64 5.13 -13.97
CA LEU A 186 -19.38 4.79 -13.30
C LEU A 186 -19.54 3.59 -12.37
N TYR A 187 -20.56 3.56 -11.51
CA TYR A 187 -20.70 2.51 -10.50
C TYR A 187 -21.00 1.14 -11.11
N PRO A 188 -21.93 0.96 -12.07
CA PRO A 188 -22.12 -0.33 -12.72
C PRO A 188 -20.86 -0.86 -13.41
N ILE A 189 -20.10 0.02 -14.07
CA ILE A 189 -18.85 -0.36 -14.74
C ILE A 189 -17.81 -0.83 -13.71
N VAL A 190 -17.61 -0.08 -12.63
CA VAL A 190 -16.66 -0.46 -11.57
C VAL A 190 -17.08 -1.77 -10.90
N ILE A 191 -18.37 -1.96 -10.61
CA ILE A 191 -18.88 -3.22 -10.04
C ILE A 191 -18.64 -4.38 -11.01
N ALA A 192 -18.90 -4.21 -12.30
CA ALA A 192 -18.64 -5.24 -13.31
C ALA A 192 -17.14 -5.61 -13.37
N ILE A 193 -16.25 -4.61 -13.34
CA ILE A 193 -14.79 -4.82 -13.30
C ILE A 193 -14.38 -5.54 -12.01
N VAL A 194 -14.94 -5.17 -10.85
CA VAL A 194 -14.65 -5.84 -9.58
C VAL A 194 -15.09 -7.29 -9.60
N VAL A 195 -16.32 -7.57 -10.05
CA VAL A 195 -16.86 -8.93 -10.15
C VAL A 195 -16.02 -9.78 -11.11
N TYR A 196 -15.72 -9.25 -12.30
CA TYR A 196 -14.89 -9.94 -13.27
C TYR A 196 -13.46 -10.13 -12.77
N GLY A 197 -12.85 -9.10 -12.18
CA GLY A 197 -11.49 -9.15 -11.67
C GLY A 197 -11.32 -10.17 -10.55
N VAL A 198 -12.25 -10.20 -9.59
CA VAL A 198 -12.24 -11.21 -8.52
C VAL A 198 -12.46 -12.61 -9.08
N PHE A 199 -13.37 -12.76 -10.06
CA PHE A 199 -13.58 -14.03 -10.73
C PHE A 199 -12.34 -14.48 -11.50
N ALA A 200 -11.65 -13.59 -12.19
CA ALA A 200 -10.51 -13.92 -13.05
C ALA A 200 -9.26 -14.39 -12.28
N ILE A 201 -9.12 -14.06 -10.98
CA ILE A 201 -7.96 -14.48 -10.18
C ILE A 201 -7.90 -16.00 -10.01
N ASP A 202 -9.01 -16.61 -9.57
CA ASP A 202 -9.08 -18.05 -9.25
C ASP A 202 -10.21 -18.78 -9.98
N THR A 203 -10.89 -18.14 -10.93
CA THR A 203 -12.10 -18.67 -11.61
C THR A 203 -13.18 -19.16 -10.64
N SER A 204 -13.31 -18.48 -9.48
CA SER A 204 -14.10 -18.94 -8.35
C SER A 204 -15.30 -18.02 -8.09
N THR A 205 -16.51 -18.57 -8.23
CA THR A 205 -17.75 -17.88 -7.87
C THR A 205 -17.84 -17.62 -6.36
N PHE A 206 -17.22 -18.46 -5.54
CA PHE A 206 -17.16 -18.26 -4.08
C PHE A 206 -16.43 -16.95 -3.74
N ASN A 207 -15.33 -16.65 -4.42
CA ASN A 207 -14.58 -15.42 -4.20
C ASN A 207 -15.41 -14.16 -4.53
N VAL A 208 -16.22 -14.23 -5.59
CA VAL A 208 -17.16 -13.16 -5.95
C VAL A 208 -18.20 -12.96 -4.84
N MET A 209 -18.82 -14.05 -4.38
CA MET A 209 -19.80 -13.99 -3.28
C MET A 209 -19.18 -13.45 -1.99
N LEU A 210 -17.97 -13.88 -1.64
CA LEU A 210 -17.22 -13.38 -0.49
C LEU A 210 -16.94 -11.88 -0.59
N THR A 211 -16.63 -11.38 -1.78
CA THR A 211 -16.40 -9.94 -2.04
C THR A 211 -17.67 -9.14 -1.79
N ILE A 212 -18.82 -9.61 -2.28
CA ILE A 212 -20.11 -8.96 -2.08
C ILE A 212 -20.49 -8.96 -0.59
N LEU A 213 -20.33 -10.09 0.09
CA LEU A 213 -20.58 -10.20 1.54
C LEU A 213 -19.66 -9.29 2.34
N ALA A 214 -18.38 -9.20 1.97
CA ALA A 214 -17.44 -8.26 2.59
C ALA A 214 -17.85 -6.79 2.33
N GLY A 215 -18.35 -6.46 1.14
CA GLY A 215 -18.91 -5.14 0.86
C GLY A 215 -20.10 -4.79 1.75
N GLY A 216 -21.01 -5.75 1.96
CA GLY A 216 -22.11 -5.61 2.92
C GLY A 216 -21.63 -5.43 4.36
N ALA A 217 -20.66 -6.23 4.80
CA ALA A 217 -20.05 -6.10 6.12
C ALA A 217 -19.37 -4.74 6.31
N GLY A 218 -18.71 -4.22 5.27
CA GLY A 218 -18.10 -2.89 5.32
C GLY A 218 -19.14 -1.77 5.48
N ILE A 219 -20.35 -1.89 4.92
CA ILE A 219 -21.44 -0.91 5.15
C ILE A 219 -21.82 -0.90 6.63
N ILE A 220 -21.95 -2.07 7.25
CA ILE A 220 -22.27 -2.20 8.68
C ILE A 220 -21.19 -1.53 9.52
N LEU A 221 -19.92 -1.79 9.21
CA LEU A 221 -18.78 -1.19 9.93
C LEU A 221 -18.72 0.33 9.74
N ALA A 222 -19.00 0.82 8.54
CA ALA A 222 -19.08 2.25 8.26
C ALA A 222 -20.22 2.93 9.05
N ARG A 223 -21.38 2.27 9.21
CA ARG A 223 -22.51 2.77 10.00
C ARG A 223 -22.28 2.75 11.50
N LEU A 224 -21.35 1.93 11.97
CA LEU A 224 -20.96 1.83 13.38
C LEU A 224 -19.75 2.73 13.69
N ASP A 225 -19.40 3.65 12.79
CA ASP A 225 -18.26 4.57 12.90
C ASP A 225 -16.92 3.87 13.18
N TYR A 226 -16.77 2.62 12.71
CA TYR A 226 -15.47 1.96 12.81
C TYR A 226 -14.48 2.63 11.87
N PRO A 227 -13.28 3.01 12.37
CA PRO A 227 -12.29 3.69 11.55
C PRO A 227 -11.79 2.72 10.47
N ALA A 228 -11.98 3.10 9.20
CA ALA A 228 -11.59 2.28 8.06
C ALA A 228 -10.07 2.02 8.02
N VAL A 229 -9.24 3.01 8.37
CA VAL A 229 -7.79 2.92 8.25
C VAL A 229 -7.16 1.80 9.11
N PRO A 230 -7.43 1.70 10.44
CA PRO A 230 -6.98 0.57 11.25
C PRO A 230 -7.48 -0.79 10.76
N LEU A 231 -8.72 -0.85 10.27
CA LEU A 231 -9.32 -2.07 9.75
C LEU A 231 -8.60 -2.57 8.49
N ILE A 232 -8.32 -1.68 7.53
CA ILE A 232 -7.51 -2.01 6.35
C ILE A 232 -6.12 -2.48 6.81
N LEU A 233 -5.48 -1.76 7.73
CA LEU A 233 -4.13 -2.09 8.22
C LEU A 233 -4.10 -3.49 8.84
N GLY A 234 -5.07 -3.83 9.70
CA GLY A 234 -5.17 -5.17 10.28
C GLY A 234 -5.41 -6.25 9.22
N LEU A 235 -6.29 -5.97 8.26
CA LEU A 235 -6.62 -6.90 7.19
C LEU A 235 -5.41 -7.16 6.26
N VAL A 236 -4.60 -6.13 5.96
CA VAL A 236 -3.36 -6.24 5.16
C VAL A 236 -2.28 -6.94 5.97
N LEU A 237 -1.96 -6.41 7.16
CA LEU A 237 -0.78 -6.79 7.93
C LEU A 237 -0.94 -8.13 8.64
N GLY A 238 -2.16 -8.50 9.05
CA GLY A 238 -2.43 -9.74 9.79
C GLY A 238 -1.99 -11.00 9.03
N PRO A 239 -2.48 -11.23 7.78
CA PRO A 239 -2.04 -12.36 6.96
C PRO A 239 -0.54 -12.37 6.65
N LEU A 240 0.06 -11.18 6.49
CA LEU A 240 1.50 -11.06 6.28
C LEU A 240 2.28 -11.47 7.53
N LEU A 241 1.83 -11.05 8.71
CA LEU A 241 2.40 -11.45 9.99
C LEU A 241 2.30 -12.97 10.17
N GLU A 242 1.12 -13.55 9.99
CA GLU A 242 0.91 -14.99 10.15
C GLU A 242 1.79 -15.80 9.19
N ARG A 243 1.82 -15.42 7.90
CA ARG A 243 2.61 -16.11 6.89
C ARG A 243 4.10 -16.06 7.21
N ASN A 244 4.61 -14.91 7.66
CA ASN A 244 6.02 -14.75 7.98
C ASN A 244 6.41 -15.47 9.28
N ILE A 245 5.56 -15.43 10.31
CA ILE A 245 5.75 -16.23 11.54
C ILE A 245 5.77 -17.72 11.19
N ARG A 246 4.78 -18.19 10.43
CA ARG A 246 4.69 -19.58 10.00
C ARG A 246 5.92 -20.01 9.19
N ARG A 247 6.35 -19.18 8.23
CA ARG A 247 7.56 -19.44 7.42
C ARG A 247 8.80 -19.55 8.30
N THR A 248 8.94 -18.66 9.28
CA THR A 248 10.08 -18.66 10.22
C THR A 248 10.07 -19.92 11.07
N LEU A 249 8.91 -20.29 11.63
CA LEU A 249 8.77 -21.50 12.45
C LEU A 249 9.01 -22.79 11.66
N ILE A 250 8.56 -22.85 10.41
CA ILE A 250 8.86 -23.99 9.53
C ILE A 250 10.37 -24.08 9.29
N GLN A 251 11.03 -22.94 9.05
CA GLN A 251 12.48 -22.89 8.82
C GLN A 251 13.29 -23.21 10.09
N SER A 252 12.77 -22.89 11.28
CA SER A 252 13.36 -23.23 12.57
C SER A 252 12.94 -24.59 13.13
N GLN A 253 12.23 -25.41 12.35
CA GLN A 253 11.71 -26.71 12.79
C GLN A 253 10.82 -26.63 14.04
N GLY A 254 10.10 -25.52 14.21
CA GLY A 254 9.19 -25.28 15.32
C GLY A 254 9.83 -24.61 16.53
N ASP A 255 11.13 -24.29 16.49
CA ASP A 255 11.80 -23.61 17.60
C ASP A 255 11.42 -22.12 17.67
N LEU A 256 10.84 -21.73 18.81
CA LEU A 256 10.43 -20.36 19.14
C LEU A 256 11.61 -19.51 19.63
N LEU A 257 12.72 -20.12 20.06
CA LEU A 257 13.91 -19.40 20.50
C LEU A 257 14.58 -18.62 19.37
N VAL A 258 14.29 -18.96 18.11
CA VAL A 258 14.80 -18.23 16.93
C VAL A 258 14.47 -16.74 16.93
N PHE A 259 13.36 -16.33 17.56
CA PHE A 259 13.02 -14.90 17.68
C PHE A 259 13.91 -14.15 18.68
N ILE A 260 14.56 -14.85 19.61
CA ILE A 260 15.44 -14.29 20.63
C ILE A 260 16.91 -14.48 20.21
N GLU A 261 17.28 -15.64 19.67
CA GLU A 261 18.64 -15.97 19.27
C GLU A 261 19.14 -15.16 18.06
N ARG A 262 18.23 -14.72 17.18
CA ARG A 262 18.59 -13.90 16.02
C ARG A 262 18.71 -12.43 16.44
N PRO A 263 19.91 -11.82 16.35
CA PRO A 263 20.15 -10.47 16.88
C PRO A 263 19.29 -9.39 16.21
N ILE A 264 18.97 -9.55 14.93
CA ILE A 264 18.10 -8.62 14.19
C ILE A 264 16.64 -8.75 14.66
N ALA A 265 16.15 -9.99 14.84
CA ALA A 265 14.79 -10.23 15.32
C ALA A 265 14.61 -9.69 16.74
N LEU A 266 15.55 -10.01 17.63
CA LEU A 266 15.56 -9.50 19.00
C LEU A 266 15.58 -7.97 19.04
N GLY A 267 16.44 -7.34 18.23
CA GLY A 267 16.49 -5.87 18.12
C GLY A 267 15.15 -5.25 17.69
N LEU A 268 14.48 -5.85 16.70
CA LEU A 268 13.16 -5.40 16.25
C LEU A 268 12.06 -5.63 17.30
N PHE A 269 12.09 -6.74 18.03
CA PHE A 269 11.16 -7.00 19.14
C PHE A 269 11.35 -6.02 20.29
N ILE A 270 12.60 -5.72 20.66
CA ILE A 270 12.90 -4.69 21.67
C ILE A 270 12.41 -3.33 21.20
N ALA A 271 12.69 -2.94 19.95
CA ALA A 271 12.21 -1.67 19.40
C ALA A 271 10.67 -1.59 19.40
N THR A 272 9.99 -2.69 19.05
CA THR A 272 8.53 -2.77 19.09
C THR A 272 8.00 -2.63 20.52
N ALA A 273 8.61 -3.33 21.47
CA ALA A 273 8.27 -3.23 22.89
C ALA A 273 8.48 -1.80 23.39
N LEU A 274 9.57 -1.14 23.02
CA LEU A 274 9.81 0.27 23.36
C LEU A 274 8.73 1.18 22.78
N VAL A 275 8.38 1.05 21.50
CA VAL A 275 7.33 1.88 20.87
C VAL A 275 5.98 1.71 21.56
N LEU A 276 5.65 0.49 22.04
CA LEU A 276 4.40 0.22 22.76
C LEU A 276 4.45 0.68 24.22
N LEU A 277 5.59 0.53 24.90
CA LEU A 277 5.74 0.79 26.34
C LEU A 277 6.09 2.25 26.65
N ILE A 278 6.78 2.97 25.77
CA ILE A 278 7.11 4.40 25.92
C ILE A 278 5.85 5.25 26.17
N PRO A 279 4.77 5.18 25.36
CA PRO A 279 3.58 5.99 25.60
C PRO A 279 2.87 5.59 26.91
N LEU A 280 2.89 4.30 27.28
CA LEU A 280 2.33 3.82 28.55
C LEU A 280 3.11 4.36 29.75
N PHE A 281 4.44 4.34 29.69
CA PHE A 281 5.33 4.80 30.75
C PHE A 281 5.29 6.33 30.91
N LEU A 282 5.20 7.07 29.80
CA LEU A 282 5.01 8.53 29.81
C LEU A 282 3.65 8.93 30.41
N LYS A 283 2.60 8.14 30.18
CA LYS A 283 1.27 8.34 30.79
C LYS A 283 1.30 8.09 32.31
N LEU A 284 2.10 7.13 32.78
CA LEU A 284 2.26 6.79 34.21
C LEU A 284 3.15 7.79 34.97
N THR A 285 4.12 8.43 34.32
CA THR A 285 5.07 9.37 34.95
C THR A 285 4.57 10.81 35.03
N GLY A 286 3.30 11.08 34.69
CA GLY A 286 2.65 12.38 34.94
C GLY A 286 3.15 13.55 34.09
N ARG A 287 4.06 13.33 33.13
CA ARG A 287 4.48 14.34 32.16
C ARG A 287 3.43 14.47 31.06
N LYS A 288 2.41 15.27 31.34
CA LYS A 288 1.28 15.56 30.43
C LYS A 288 1.76 16.27 29.15
N LYS A 289 1.12 15.85 28.04
CA LYS A 289 1.01 16.46 26.70
C LYS A 289 2.19 16.26 25.73
N ILE A 290 2.24 15.10 25.08
CA ILE A 290 2.43 15.03 23.63
C ILE A 290 1.48 13.97 23.03
N ALA A 291 0.50 14.44 22.27
CA ALA A 291 -0.20 13.76 21.17
C ALA A 291 -0.98 12.45 21.45
N ALA A 292 -2.04 12.50 22.25
CA ALA A 292 -3.03 11.41 22.30
C ALA A 292 -4.51 11.87 22.26
N ASP A 293 -4.77 13.15 21.99
CA ASP A 293 -6.12 13.75 22.03
C ASP A 293 -6.76 13.99 20.65
N GLU A 294 -6.23 13.39 19.58
CA GLU A 294 -6.82 13.51 18.22
C GLU A 294 -7.12 12.15 17.60
N ALA A 295 -7.41 11.15 18.45
CA ALA A 295 -7.98 9.87 18.02
C ALA A 295 -9.52 9.85 18.02
N GLU A 296 -10.16 10.97 18.39
CA GLU A 296 -11.61 11.14 18.33
C GLU A 296 -11.93 12.37 17.46
N VAL A 297 -12.47 12.08 16.29
CA VAL A 297 -13.46 12.79 15.43
C VAL A 297 -13.21 12.42 13.98
#